data_AF-G7Y8Q5-F1
#
_entry.id   AF-G7Y8Q5-F1
#
_cell.length_a   1.000
_cell.length_b   1.000
_cell.length_c   1.000
_cell.angle_alpha   90.00
_cell.angle_beta   90.00
_cell.angle_gamma   90.00
#
_symmetry.space_group_name_H-M   'P 1'
#
loop_
_entity.id
_entity.type
_entity.pdbx_description
1 polymer ?
#
loop_
_entity_poly.entity_id
_entity_poly.type
_entity_poly.pdbx_seq_one_letter_code
_entity_poly.pdbx_strand_id
1 'polypeptide(L)'
;MNVFFSWVPLAPLEVLYTLLFWLFVVFTVYPPLEFIAAGVTLENIFGRFLGSENVFFFEYHLRRTAMLRVVCSFYLLLYYGVMRSLSPTVVLNSPNIQPPFTLWDLILWTGIASSTFLCSHTYIVWYAQGAWSGHPTVISLKKLSDSTKTEGQSSDPPDHWWLSYVSSINAECRRPDKFVASQGGLSSSWPGRRVIVTDSWILTSHFTKFHVLKQSPDQLIAVVASASSVFDTNSFTEGGRPAGESLGTQTMVTVRFANVHTGACILSFGMLASNLDALRSKLQCPLIHAEGVQLEPTVVQRFIEAFNRVVEENDLVSPPPGLELELCIGCASQPANVILSQRCDPEAHAQLDAEIGSAFLYVPPCGVCRCRPMWCLECMARWFASRQTESHRPPNIWLSGRVPCPTCRSIFCVRDVIRLRNEPMQ
;
A
#
# COMPACT_ATOMS: atom_id res chain seq x y z
N MET A 1 -4.45 -5.74 -52.99
CA MET A 1 -4.93 -5.65 -51.59
C MET A 1 -6.46 -5.78 -51.47
N ASN A 2 -7.26 -5.12 -52.32
CA ASN A 2 -8.74 -5.18 -52.28
C ASN A 2 -9.38 -6.54 -52.62
N VAL A 3 -8.61 -7.53 -53.07
CA VAL A 3 -9.12 -8.89 -53.42
C VAL A 3 -9.12 -9.82 -52.20
N PHE A 4 -8.31 -9.52 -51.18
CA PHE A 4 -8.11 -10.42 -50.03
C PHE A 4 -8.80 -9.96 -48.76
N PHE A 5 -9.14 -8.67 -48.66
CA PHE A 5 -9.59 -8.08 -47.40
C PHE A 5 -10.83 -7.20 -47.62
N SER A 6 -11.88 -7.47 -46.86
CA SER A 6 -13.09 -6.65 -46.82
C SER A 6 -13.17 -5.91 -45.49
N TRP A 7 -13.32 -4.59 -45.54
CA TRP A 7 -13.45 -3.74 -44.36
C TRP A 7 -14.93 -3.52 -44.05
N VAL A 8 -15.37 -3.99 -42.89
CA VAL A 8 -16.73 -3.79 -42.40
C VAL A 8 -16.68 -2.70 -41.32
N PRO A 9 -17.36 -1.56 -41.51
CA PRO A 9 -17.41 -0.52 -40.50
C PRO A 9 -18.15 -1.03 -39.26
N LEU A 10 -17.61 -0.71 -38.07
CA LEU A 10 -18.25 -1.07 -36.80
C LEU A 10 -19.52 -0.25 -36.59
N ALA A 11 -20.60 -0.93 -36.20
CA ALA A 11 -21.82 -0.25 -35.75
C ALA A 11 -21.61 0.40 -34.36
N PRO A 12 -22.33 1.47 -34.01
CA PRO A 12 -22.20 2.12 -32.69
C PRO A 12 -22.39 1.16 -31.50
N LEU A 13 -23.26 0.17 -31.66
CA LEU A 13 -23.51 -0.86 -30.64
C LEU A 13 -22.31 -1.80 -30.44
N GLU A 14 -21.57 -2.09 -31.50
CA GLU A 14 -20.36 -2.93 -31.44
C GLU A 14 -19.20 -2.20 -30.77
N VAL A 15 -19.13 -0.88 -30.94
CA VAL A 15 -18.19 -0.03 -30.19
C VAL A 15 -18.49 -0.13 -28.70
N LEU A 16 -19.76 -0.07 -28.29
CA LEU A 16 -20.15 -0.26 -26.89
C LEU A 16 -19.75 -1.65 -26.37
N TYR A 17 -20.02 -2.72 -27.11
CA TYR A 17 -19.61 -4.08 -26.71
C TYR A 17 -18.09 -4.21 -26.58
N THR A 18 -17.34 -3.59 -27.48
CA THR A 18 -15.88 -3.56 -27.43
C THR A 18 -15.38 -2.85 -26.19
N LEU A 19 -15.97 -1.69 -25.84
CA LEU A 19 -15.63 -0.95 -24.62
C LEU A 19 -15.95 -1.73 -23.35
N LEU A 20 -17.12 -2.38 -23.30
CA LEU A 20 -17.51 -3.22 -22.17
C LEU A 20 -16.59 -4.43 -22.01
N PHE A 21 -16.21 -5.06 -23.12
CA PHE A 21 -15.26 -6.17 -23.10
C PHE A 21 -13.87 -5.72 -22.67
N TRP A 22 -13.40 -4.57 -23.15
CA TRP A 22 -12.13 -3.99 -22.71
C TRP A 22 -12.13 -3.71 -21.21
N LEU A 23 -13.21 -3.12 -20.68
CA LEU A 23 -13.39 -2.89 -19.24
C LEU A 23 -13.40 -4.20 -18.45
N PHE A 24 -14.07 -5.24 -18.98
CA PHE A 24 -14.01 -6.59 -18.41
C PHE A 24 -12.58 -7.12 -18.33
N VAL A 25 -11.80 -7.03 -19.42
CA VAL A 25 -10.38 -7.46 -19.44
C VAL A 25 -9.54 -6.65 -18.45
N VAL A 26 -9.74 -5.33 -18.35
CA VAL A 26 -9.02 -4.50 -17.39
C VAL A 26 -9.36 -4.92 -15.96
N PHE A 27 -10.63 -5.18 -15.65
CA PHE A 27 -11.05 -5.59 -14.30
C PHE A 27 -10.65 -7.02 -13.94
N THR A 28 -10.48 -7.93 -14.90
CA THR A 28 -9.95 -9.27 -14.62
C THR A 28 -8.43 -9.28 -14.44
N VAL A 29 -7.71 -8.41 -15.15
CA VAL A 29 -6.24 -8.28 -15.09
C VAL A 29 -5.81 -7.43 -13.89
N TYR A 30 -6.50 -6.32 -13.65
CA TYR A 30 -6.29 -5.35 -12.58
C TYR A 30 -7.60 -5.14 -11.81
N PRO A 31 -7.98 -6.10 -10.93
CA PRO A 31 -9.25 -6.03 -10.24
C PRO A 31 -9.31 -4.80 -9.32
N PRO A 32 -10.40 -4.02 -9.37
CA PRO A 32 -10.63 -2.95 -8.41
C PRO A 32 -10.82 -3.53 -7.01
N LEU A 33 -10.69 -2.67 -5.98
CA LEU A 33 -10.81 -3.07 -4.58
C LEU A 33 -12.11 -3.83 -4.29
N GLU A 34 -13.22 -3.40 -4.89
CA GLU A 34 -14.53 -4.04 -4.73
C GLU A 34 -14.56 -5.48 -5.25
N PHE A 35 -13.86 -5.76 -6.35
CA PHE A 35 -13.77 -7.12 -6.90
C PHE A 35 -12.91 -8.00 -6.02
N ILE A 36 -11.82 -7.44 -5.47
CA ILE A 36 -10.96 -8.14 -4.51
C ILE A 36 -11.77 -8.46 -3.24
N ALA A 37 -12.53 -7.48 -2.72
CA ALA A 37 -13.37 -7.64 -1.53
C ALA A 37 -14.52 -8.64 -1.74
N ALA A 38 -15.16 -8.61 -2.93
CA ALA A 38 -16.17 -9.58 -3.32
C ALA A 38 -15.61 -10.97 -3.66
N GLY A 39 -14.28 -11.12 -3.71
CA GLY A 39 -13.61 -12.37 -4.06
C GLY A 39 -13.71 -12.75 -5.54
N VAL A 40 -14.08 -11.82 -6.41
CA VAL A 40 -14.17 -12.00 -7.88
C VAL A 40 -12.79 -11.78 -8.50
N THR A 41 -11.87 -12.68 -8.20
CA THR A 41 -10.49 -12.66 -8.71
C THR A 41 -10.16 -13.96 -9.45
N LEU A 42 -9.24 -13.89 -10.41
CA LEU A 42 -8.80 -15.08 -11.14
C LEU A 42 -8.17 -16.11 -10.20
N GLU A 43 -7.49 -15.67 -9.14
CA GLU A 43 -6.92 -16.55 -8.13
C GLU A 43 -8.00 -17.37 -7.39
N ASN A 44 -9.15 -16.76 -7.09
CA ASN A 44 -10.25 -17.46 -6.42
C ASN A 44 -10.99 -18.41 -7.38
N ILE A 45 -11.26 -17.97 -8.62
CA ILE A 45 -11.92 -18.80 -9.65
C ILE A 45 -11.13 -20.08 -9.91
N PHE A 46 -9.79 -19.96 -9.97
CA PHE A 46 -8.90 -21.09 -10.20
C PHE A 46 -8.26 -21.64 -8.90
N GLY A 47 -8.85 -21.36 -7.73
CA GLY A 47 -8.25 -21.70 -6.43
C GLY A 47 -7.89 -23.19 -6.27
N ARG A 48 -8.66 -24.10 -6.89
CA ARG A 48 -8.35 -25.55 -6.93
C ARG A 48 -7.05 -25.88 -7.68
N PHE A 49 -6.75 -25.14 -8.75
CA PHE A 49 -5.52 -25.31 -9.52
C PHE A 49 -4.31 -24.71 -8.80
N LEU A 50 -4.46 -23.51 -8.24
CA LEU A 50 -3.37 -22.85 -7.52
C LEU A 50 -3.01 -23.57 -6.23
N GLY A 51 -4.01 -24.10 -5.50
CA GLY A 51 -3.80 -24.72 -4.20
C GLY A 51 -3.69 -23.70 -3.07
N SER A 52 -3.12 -24.11 -1.94
CA SER A 52 -2.97 -23.25 -0.76
C SER A 52 -1.65 -22.50 -0.77
N GLU A 53 -1.75 -21.17 -0.82
CA GLU A 53 -0.60 -20.26 -0.73
C GLU A 53 0.17 -20.41 0.58
N ASN A 54 -0.54 -20.63 1.69
CA ASN A 54 0.08 -20.72 3.01
C ASN A 54 0.98 -21.96 3.16
N VAL A 55 0.71 -23.02 2.39
CA VAL A 55 1.50 -24.25 2.45
C VAL A 55 2.63 -24.20 1.42
N PHE A 56 2.32 -23.93 0.16
CA PHE A 56 3.28 -23.99 -0.94
C PHE A 56 3.36 -22.63 -1.63
N PHE A 57 3.94 -21.66 -0.94
CA PHE A 57 3.96 -20.26 -1.37
C PHE A 57 4.62 -20.07 -2.74
N PHE A 58 5.81 -20.65 -2.94
CA PHE A 58 6.58 -20.49 -4.17
C PHE A 58 5.88 -21.15 -5.36
N GLU A 59 5.43 -22.40 -5.20
CA GLU A 59 4.74 -23.17 -6.22
C GLU A 59 3.39 -22.55 -6.59
N TYR A 60 2.69 -22.00 -5.59
CA TYR A 60 1.45 -21.24 -5.81
C TYR A 60 1.69 -20.08 -6.78
N HIS A 61 2.75 -19.28 -6.58
CA HIS A 61 3.06 -18.15 -7.46
C HIS A 61 3.51 -18.57 -8.86
N LEU A 62 4.24 -19.69 -8.99
CA LEU A 62 4.58 -20.26 -10.30
C LEU A 62 3.34 -20.70 -11.08
N ARG A 63 2.41 -21.40 -10.42
CA ARG A 63 1.13 -21.80 -11.02
C ARG A 63 0.29 -20.59 -11.38
N ARG A 64 0.27 -19.57 -10.52
CA ARG A 64 -0.44 -18.32 -10.73
C ARG A 64 0.04 -17.58 -11.98
N THR A 65 1.35 -17.36 -12.14
CA THR A 65 1.90 -16.67 -13.32
C THR A 65 1.65 -17.44 -14.61
N ALA A 66 1.77 -18.77 -14.56
CA ALA A 66 1.44 -19.66 -15.68
C ALA A 66 -0.05 -19.59 -16.05
N MET A 67 -0.95 -19.70 -15.06
CA MET A 67 -2.39 -19.58 -15.25
C MET A 67 -2.75 -18.23 -15.87
N LEU A 68 -2.25 -17.11 -15.32
CA LEU A 68 -2.53 -15.78 -15.84
C LEU A 68 -2.07 -15.62 -17.29
N ARG A 69 -0.88 -16.13 -17.63
CA ARG A 69 -0.38 -16.11 -19.01
C ARG A 69 -1.32 -16.87 -19.95
N VAL A 70 -1.80 -18.03 -19.53
CA VAL A 70 -2.74 -18.85 -20.31
C VAL A 70 -4.09 -18.14 -20.44
N VAL A 71 -4.70 -17.70 -19.34
CA VAL A 71 -5.98 -16.95 -19.35
C VAL A 71 -5.90 -15.73 -20.25
N CYS A 72 -4.80 -14.96 -20.17
CA CYS A 72 -4.60 -13.78 -21.01
C CYS A 72 -4.54 -14.11 -22.51
N SER A 73 -3.96 -15.25 -22.87
CA SER A 73 -3.91 -15.71 -24.27
C SER A 73 -5.30 -15.95 -24.86
N PHE A 74 -6.26 -16.37 -24.03
CA PHE A 74 -7.63 -16.64 -24.46
C PHE A 74 -8.51 -15.39 -24.60
N TYR A 75 -8.08 -14.19 -24.15
CA TYR A 75 -8.93 -12.99 -24.25
C TYR A 75 -9.30 -12.62 -25.68
N LEU A 76 -8.39 -12.81 -26.66
CA LEU A 76 -8.72 -12.56 -28.07
C LEU A 76 -9.79 -13.52 -28.60
N LEU A 77 -9.74 -14.79 -28.20
CA LEU A 77 -10.76 -15.77 -28.57
C LEU A 77 -12.08 -15.50 -27.88
N LEU A 78 -12.04 -15.12 -26.60
CA LEU A 78 -13.21 -14.74 -25.85
C LEU A 78 -13.88 -13.50 -26.46
N TYR A 79 -13.08 -12.50 -26.86
CA TYR A 79 -13.57 -11.31 -27.56
C TYR A 79 -14.31 -11.68 -28.85
N TYR A 80 -13.70 -12.50 -29.71
CA TYR A 80 -14.35 -12.99 -30.92
C TYR A 80 -15.66 -13.74 -30.61
N GLY A 81 -15.65 -14.63 -29.61
CA GLY A 81 -16.84 -15.37 -29.20
C GLY A 81 -17.99 -14.48 -28.71
N VAL A 82 -17.67 -13.46 -27.91
CA VAL A 82 -18.64 -12.45 -27.43
C VAL A 82 -19.17 -11.61 -28.59
N MET A 83 -18.29 -11.12 -29.46
CA MET A 83 -18.71 -10.32 -30.61
C MET A 83 -19.56 -11.15 -31.59
N ARG A 84 -19.25 -12.43 -31.76
CA ARG A 84 -20.07 -13.36 -32.55
C ARG A 84 -21.41 -13.68 -31.90
N SER A 85 -21.54 -13.70 -30.58
CA SER A 85 -22.85 -13.95 -29.95
C SER A 85 -23.75 -12.72 -29.94
N LEU A 86 -23.17 -11.52 -29.85
CA LEU A 86 -23.91 -10.26 -29.69
C LEU A 86 -24.14 -9.50 -30.99
N SER A 87 -23.22 -9.58 -31.97
CA SER A 87 -23.34 -8.84 -33.23
C SER A 87 -23.80 -9.72 -34.39
N PRO A 88 -24.93 -9.37 -35.04
CA PRO A 88 -25.36 -10.06 -36.25
C PRO A 88 -24.39 -9.86 -37.42
N THR A 89 -23.63 -8.76 -37.44
CA THR A 89 -22.66 -8.50 -38.51
C THR A 89 -21.51 -9.51 -38.46
N VAL A 90 -21.06 -9.88 -37.25
CA VAL A 90 -19.96 -10.82 -37.04
C VAL A 90 -20.41 -12.24 -37.39
N VAL A 91 -21.64 -12.61 -37.04
CA VAL A 91 -22.22 -13.92 -37.38
C VAL A 91 -22.32 -14.11 -38.88
N LEU A 92 -22.78 -13.09 -39.60
CA LEU A 92 -22.99 -13.17 -41.05
C LEU A 92 -21.68 -13.14 -41.84
N ASN A 93 -20.68 -12.40 -41.32
CA ASN A 93 -19.44 -12.14 -42.04
C ASN A 93 -18.24 -12.98 -41.57
N SER A 94 -18.38 -13.88 -40.59
CA SER A 94 -17.28 -14.71 -40.07
C SER A 94 -17.82 -15.97 -39.37
N PRO A 95 -17.16 -17.15 -39.51
CA PRO A 95 -15.86 -17.39 -40.12
C PRO A 95 -15.92 -17.65 -41.63
N ASN A 96 -15.08 -16.97 -42.40
CA ASN A 96 -14.88 -17.29 -43.81
C ASN A 96 -13.74 -18.29 -44.00
N ILE A 97 -13.99 -19.34 -44.78
CA ILE A 97 -13.00 -20.37 -45.12
C ILE A 97 -12.19 -19.98 -46.37
N GLN A 98 -12.77 -19.14 -47.24
CA GLN A 98 -12.18 -18.68 -48.49
C GLN A 98 -12.15 -17.14 -48.55
N PRO A 99 -11.22 -16.54 -49.30
CA PRO A 99 -11.13 -15.10 -49.43
C PRO A 99 -12.37 -14.49 -50.12
N PRO A 100 -12.73 -13.24 -49.81
CA PRO A 100 -11.97 -12.28 -48.98
C PRO A 100 -12.17 -12.49 -47.47
N PHE A 101 -11.07 -12.42 -46.71
CA PHE A 101 -11.12 -12.48 -45.25
C PHE A 101 -11.58 -11.15 -44.66
N THR A 102 -12.30 -11.22 -43.55
CA THR A 102 -12.73 -10.06 -42.78
C THR A 102 -11.80 -9.79 -41.60
N LEU A 103 -11.91 -8.62 -40.99
CA LEU A 103 -11.23 -8.29 -39.73
C LEU A 103 -11.49 -9.34 -38.64
N TRP A 104 -12.72 -9.87 -38.57
CA TRP A 104 -13.15 -10.86 -37.58
C TRP A 104 -12.46 -12.22 -37.79
N ASP A 105 -12.21 -12.61 -39.04
CA ASP A 105 -11.44 -13.83 -39.35
C ASP A 105 -9.99 -13.70 -38.87
N LEU A 106 -9.36 -12.53 -39.06
CA LEU A 106 -8.02 -12.29 -38.51
C LEU A 106 -8.01 -12.35 -36.99
N ILE A 107 -9.01 -11.76 -36.31
CA ILE A 107 -9.10 -11.81 -34.84
C ILE A 107 -9.24 -13.26 -34.36
N LEU A 108 -10.06 -14.07 -35.02
CA LEU A 108 -10.19 -15.50 -34.71
C LEU A 108 -8.88 -16.25 -34.89
N TRP A 109 -8.25 -16.16 -36.07
CA TRP A 109 -7.03 -16.90 -36.37
C TRP A 109 -5.84 -16.46 -35.51
N THR A 110 -5.70 -15.16 -35.25
CA THR A 110 -4.70 -14.63 -34.32
C THR A 110 -4.96 -15.08 -32.88
N GLY A 111 -6.23 -15.14 -32.45
CA GLY A 111 -6.62 -15.70 -31.17
C GLY A 111 -6.24 -17.18 -31.03
N ILE A 112 -6.51 -18.00 -32.05
CA ILE A 112 -6.17 -19.44 -32.06
C ILE A 112 -4.65 -19.62 -32.04
N ALA A 113 -3.94 -18.91 -32.91
CA ALA A 113 -2.48 -19.00 -33.00
C ALA A 113 -1.81 -18.55 -31.69
N SER A 114 -2.25 -17.43 -31.11
CA SER A 114 -1.68 -16.92 -29.85
C SER A 114 -1.96 -17.84 -28.67
N SER A 115 -3.18 -18.36 -28.55
CA SER A 115 -3.56 -19.29 -27.47
C SER A 115 -2.79 -20.61 -27.56
N THR A 116 -2.72 -21.21 -28.75
CA THR A 116 -1.97 -22.46 -28.97
C THR A 116 -0.47 -22.28 -28.74
N PHE A 117 0.12 -21.19 -29.25
CA PHE A 117 1.53 -20.89 -29.05
C PHE A 117 1.86 -20.63 -27.57
N LEU A 118 1.07 -19.82 -26.86
CA LEU A 118 1.34 -19.49 -25.46
C LEU A 118 1.07 -20.66 -24.51
N CYS A 119 0.05 -21.49 -24.78
CA CYS A 119 -0.19 -22.70 -24.01
C CYS A 119 0.92 -23.73 -24.22
N SER A 120 1.30 -24.01 -25.48
CA SER A 120 2.37 -24.95 -25.80
C SER A 120 3.71 -24.48 -25.25
N HIS A 121 4.05 -23.19 -25.38
CA HIS A 121 5.25 -22.62 -24.77
C HIS A 121 5.23 -22.75 -23.24
N THR A 122 4.12 -22.43 -22.58
CA THR A 122 4.00 -22.58 -21.13
C THR A 122 4.18 -24.04 -20.69
N TYR A 123 3.60 -24.99 -21.41
CA TYR A 123 3.72 -26.41 -21.08
C TYR A 123 5.12 -26.96 -21.36
N ILE A 124 5.68 -26.72 -22.55
CA ILE A 124 6.95 -27.31 -23.00
C ILE A 124 8.14 -26.62 -22.32
N VAL A 125 8.13 -25.29 -22.23
CA VAL A 125 9.28 -24.51 -21.74
C VAL A 125 9.17 -24.25 -20.25
N TRP A 126 8.03 -23.71 -19.77
CA TRP A 126 7.93 -23.37 -18.34
C TRP A 126 7.76 -24.61 -17.49
N TYR A 127 6.88 -25.53 -17.87
CA TYR A 127 6.62 -26.79 -17.16
C TYR A 127 7.46 -27.97 -17.71
N ALA A 128 8.63 -27.68 -18.28
CA ALA A 128 9.53 -28.71 -18.80
C ALA A 128 9.83 -29.78 -17.73
N GLN A 129 9.60 -31.04 -18.08
CA GLN A 129 9.93 -32.22 -17.25
C GLN A 129 9.28 -32.22 -15.86
N GLY A 130 8.18 -31.48 -15.67
CA GLY A 130 7.45 -31.43 -14.39
C GLY A 130 8.13 -30.60 -13.28
N ALA A 131 9.25 -29.94 -13.56
CA ALA A 131 10.10 -29.30 -12.55
C ALA A 131 10.11 -27.76 -12.60
N TRP A 132 9.22 -27.13 -13.39
CA TRP A 132 9.17 -25.67 -13.60
C TRP A 132 10.51 -25.04 -14.05
N SER A 133 11.40 -25.83 -14.66
CA SER A 133 12.83 -25.51 -14.79
C SER A 133 13.11 -24.32 -15.71
N GLY A 134 12.24 -24.07 -16.69
CA GLY A 134 12.30 -22.94 -17.62
C GLY A 134 11.41 -21.76 -17.23
N HIS A 135 10.79 -21.77 -16.04
CA HIS A 135 10.05 -20.61 -15.56
C HIS A 135 11.02 -19.45 -15.24
N PRO A 136 10.71 -18.19 -15.65
CA PRO A 136 11.62 -17.06 -15.44
C PRO A 136 12.09 -16.88 -14.00
N THR A 137 11.19 -17.06 -13.01
CA THR A 137 11.56 -16.98 -11.59
C THR A 137 12.57 -18.05 -11.18
N VAL A 138 12.41 -19.29 -11.67
CA VAL A 138 13.34 -20.39 -11.36
C VAL A 138 14.69 -20.12 -12.01
N ILE A 139 14.70 -19.58 -13.24
CA ILE A 139 15.93 -19.15 -13.91
C ILE A 139 16.63 -18.03 -13.12
N SER A 140 15.90 -17.03 -12.62
CA SER A 140 16.46 -15.97 -11.76
C SER A 140 17.04 -16.54 -10.47
N LEU A 141 16.38 -17.52 -9.86
CA LEU A 141 16.84 -18.18 -8.64
C LEU A 141 18.11 -19.03 -8.89
N LYS A 142 18.19 -19.71 -10.04
CA LYS A 142 19.40 -20.43 -10.47
C LYS A 142 20.57 -19.48 -10.65
N LYS A 143 20.37 -18.35 -11.35
CA LYS A 143 21.40 -17.31 -11.52
C LYS A 143 21.93 -16.79 -10.18
N LEU A 144 21.03 -16.54 -9.23
CA LEU A 144 21.41 -16.13 -7.87
C LEU A 144 22.24 -17.21 -7.15
N SER A 145 21.91 -18.48 -7.35
CA SER A 145 22.70 -19.58 -6.82
C SER A 145 24.10 -19.67 -7.43
N ASP A 146 24.22 -19.37 -8.73
CA ASP A 146 25.49 -19.43 -9.44
C ASP A 146 26.41 -18.27 -9.05
N SER A 147 25.87 -17.07 -8.84
CA SER A 147 26.65 -15.92 -8.34
C SER A 147 27.24 -16.15 -6.95
N THR A 148 26.55 -16.89 -6.08
CA THR A 148 27.07 -17.20 -4.74
C THR A 148 28.18 -18.26 -4.77
N LYS A 149 28.26 -19.10 -5.81
CA LYS A 149 29.30 -20.15 -5.93
C LYS A 149 30.68 -19.57 -6.24
N THR A 150 30.73 -18.48 -7.01
CA THR A 150 32.00 -17.84 -7.40
C THR A 150 32.81 -17.34 -6.19
N GLU A 151 32.18 -17.15 -5.03
CA GLU A 151 32.84 -16.66 -3.82
C GLU A 151 33.27 -17.75 -2.82
N GLY A 152 32.99 -19.05 -3.02
CA GLY A 152 33.20 -19.99 -1.90
C GLY A 152 33.36 -21.50 -2.07
N GLN A 153 33.18 -22.15 -3.23
CA GLN A 153 33.40 -23.62 -3.29
C GLN A 153 33.54 -24.19 -4.71
N SER A 154 34.56 -25.03 -4.91
CA SER A 154 34.92 -25.75 -6.15
C SER A 154 34.38 -27.19 -6.16
N SER A 155 33.09 -27.38 -5.93
CA SER A 155 32.44 -28.69 -6.04
C SER A 155 31.16 -28.55 -6.85
N ASP A 156 31.01 -29.38 -7.88
CA ASP A 156 29.85 -29.38 -8.76
C ASP A 156 28.56 -29.52 -7.93
N PRO A 157 27.64 -28.54 -8.02
CA PRO A 157 26.40 -28.58 -7.28
C PRO A 157 25.49 -29.65 -7.88
N PRO A 158 24.74 -30.41 -7.07
CA PRO A 158 23.67 -31.26 -7.60
C PRO A 158 22.66 -30.38 -8.37
N ASP A 159 22.08 -30.94 -9.44
CA ASP A 159 21.17 -30.29 -10.41
C ASP A 159 19.96 -29.52 -9.83
N HIS A 160 19.77 -29.61 -8.51
CA HIS A 160 18.62 -29.13 -7.77
C HIS A 160 18.94 -28.26 -6.55
N TRP A 161 20.14 -27.67 -6.44
CA TRP A 161 20.49 -26.80 -5.30
C TRP A 161 19.49 -25.65 -5.05
N TRP A 162 18.90 -25.11 -6.12
CA TRP A 162 17.87 -24.06 -6.02
C TRP A 162 16.60 -24.51 -5.27
N LEU A 163 16.34 -25.82 -5.13
CA LEU A 163 15.25 -26.34 -4.29
C LEU A 163 15.45 -26.01 -2.80
N SER A 164 16.70 -25.86 -2.34
CA SER A 164 17.00 -25.42 -0.98
C SER A 164 16.54 -23.97 -0.74
N TYR A 165 16.66 -23.12 -1.75
CA TYR A 165 16.12 -21.76 -1.69
C TYR A 165 14.59 -21.76 -1.72
N VAL A 166 13.97 -22.64 -2.52
CA VAL A 166 12.51 -22.80 -2.52
C VAL A 166 11.98 -23.25 -1.15
N SER A 167 12.64 -24.22 -0.51
CA SER A 167 12.24 -24.70 0.81
C SER A 167 12.42 -23.62 1.88
N SER A 168 13.50 -22.84 1.83
CA SER A 168 13.72 -21.66 2.71
C SER A 168 12.62 -20.60 2.51
N ILE A 169 12.31 -20.23 1.27
CA ILE A 169 11.24 -19.27 0.97
C ILE A 169 9.90 -19.76 1.52
N ASN A 170 9.55 -21.02 1.28
CA ASN A 170 8.31 -21.62 1.77
C ASN A 170 8.26 -21.66 3.30
N ALA A 171 9.38 -21.98 3.98
CA ALA A 171 9.46 -22.00 5.43
C ALA A 171 9.32 -20.60 6.06
N GLU A 172 9.97 -19.58 5.49
CA GLU A 172 9.88 -18.20 5.98
C GLU A 172 8.50 -17.59 5.69
N CYS A 173 7.92 -17.85 4.52
CA CYS A 173 6.59 -17.35 4.16
C CYS A 173 5.46 -17.95 5.01
N ARG A 174 5.69 -19.11 5.64
CA ARG A 174 4.75 -19.72 6.60
C ARG A 174 4.75 -19.02 7.96
N ARG A 175 5.81 -18.28 8.29
CA ARG A 175 5.88 -17.55 9.57
C ARG A 175 4.87 -16.39 9.57
N PRO A 176 4.22 -16.12 10.70
CA PRO A 176 3.34 -14.95 10.83
C PRO A 176 4.13 -13.64 10.82
N ASP A 177 5.40 -13.70 11.20
CA ASP A 177 6.31 -12.57 11.29
C ASP A 177 6.95 -12.23 9.92
N LYS A 178 6.11 -11.73 9.01
CA LYS A 178 6.51 -11.27 7.68
C LYS A 178 5.88 -9.92 7.39
N PHE A 179 6.64 -9.03 6.77
CA PHE A 179 6.10 -7.77 6.30
C PHE A 179 5.36 -8.00 4.98
N VAL A 180 4.11 -7.53 4.89
CA VAL A 180 3.29 -7.63 3.69
C VAL A 180 2.76 -6.25 3.34
N ALA A 181 3.10 -5.75 2.16
CA ALA A 181 2.59 -4.49 1.64
C ALA A 181 2.01 -4.67 0.24
N SER A 182 0.87 -4.04 -0.01
CA SER A 182 0.30 -3.94 -1.35
C SER A 182 1.06 -2.90 -2.16
N GLN A 183 1.33 -3.17 -3.44
CA GLN A 183 1.97 -2.16 -4.29
C GLN A 183 0.93 -1.15 -4.80
N GLY A 184 1.28 0.14 -4.75
CA GLY A 184 0.50 1.20 -5.40
C GLY A 184 -0.71 1.68 -4.60
N GLY A 185 -0.65 1.62 -3.27
CA GLY A 185 -1.62 2.28 -2.40
C GLY A 185 -2.94 1.57 -2.18
N LEU A 186 -3.07 0.32 -2.62
CA LEU A 186 -4.24 -0.51 -2.30
C LEU A 186 -4.22 -0.92 -0.82
N SER A 187 -5.32 -0.76 -0.11
CA SER A 187 -5.48 -1.20 1.27
C SER A 187 -5.55 -2.73 1.41
N SER A 188 -5.96 -3.45 0.36
CA SER A 188 -6.07 -4.91 0.36
C SER A 188 -4.81 -5.60 -0.17
N SER A 189 -4.30 -6.59 0.56
CA SER A 189 -3.19 -7.45 0.15
C SER A 189 -3.65 -8.51 -0.87
N TRP A 190 -3.76 -8.12 -2.15
CA TRP A 190 -4.07 -9.06 -3.22
C TRP A 190 -2.80 -9.80 -3.70
N PRO A 191 -2.84 -11.15 -3.87
CA PRO A 191 -1.67 -11.94 -4.26
C PRO A 191 -0.99 -11.50 -5.56
N GLY A 192 -1.70 -10.79 -6.43
CA GLY A 192 -1.16 -10.32 -7.70
C GLY A 192 -0.46 -8.98 -7.72
N ARG A 193 -0.51 -8.24 -6.62
CA ARG A 193 0.15 -6.94 -6.51
C ARG A 193 0.59 -6.70 -5.07
N ARG A 194 1.59 -7.46 -4.64
CA ARG A 194 2.09 -7.38 -3.27
C ARG A 194 3.59 -7.60 -3.18
N VAL A 195 4.16 -7.04 -2.13
CA VAL A 195 5.52 -7.24 -1.68
C VAL A 195 5.48 -7.93 -0.34
N ILE A 196 6.27 -8.99 -0.22
CA ILE A 196 6.50 -9.71 1.03
C ILE A 196 7.98 -9.63 1.32
N VAL A 197 8.31 -9.15 2.51
CA VAL A 197 9.69 -9.08 3.00
C VAL A 197 9.79 -9.97 4.23
N THR A 198 10.62 -11.00 4.12
CA THR A 198 10.99 -11.91 5.21
C THR A 198 12.43 -11.63 5.62
N ASP A 199 12.92 -12.30 6.66
CA ASP A 199 14.27 -12.06 7.17
C ASP A 199 15.33 -12.25 6.08
N SER A 200 15.19 -13.22 5.18
CA SER A 200 16.21 -13.50 4.14
C SER A 200 15.77 -13.15 2.71
N TRP A 201 14.48 -12.89 2.46
CA TRP A 201 13.95 -12.76 1.10
C TRP A 201 13.08 -11.51 0.92
N ILE A 202 13.19 -10.90 -0.26
CA ILE A 202 12.27 -9.90 -0.76
C ILE A 202 11.55 -10.50 -1.97
N LEU A 203 10.24 -10.67 -1.83
CA LEU A 203 9.38 -11.37 -2.77
C LEU A 203 8.37 -10.38 -3.32
N THR A 204 8.35 -10.19 -4.63
CA THR A 204 7.36 -9.30 -5.26
C THR A 204 6.57 -10.03 -6.33
N SER A 205 5.26 -9.91 -6.21
CA SER A 205 4.31 -10.44 -7.17
C SER A 205 3.66 -9.27 -7.89
N HIS A 206 3.82 -9.21 -9.21
CA HIS A 206 3.23 -8.22 -10.07
C HIS A 206 2.64 -8.87 -11.32
N PHE A 207 1.32 -9.05 -11.30
CA PHE A 207 0.55 -9.65 -12.40
C PHE A 207 1.16 -10.97 -12.89
N THR A 208 1.85 -10.97 -14.04
CA THR A 208 2.49 -12.15 -14.67
C THR A 208 3.94 -12.37 -14.24
N LYS A 209 4.50 -11.52 -13.38
CA LYS A 209 5.88 -11.60 -12.92
C LYS A 209 5.92 -11.87 -11.43
N PHE A 210 6.79 -12.80 -11.04
CA PHE A 210 7.13 -13.07 -9.66
C PHE A 210 8.66 -12.96 -9.53
N HIS A 211 9.11 -11.92 -8.82
CA HIS A 211 10.53 -11.65 -8.60
C HIS A 211 10.92 -12.06 -7.19
N VAL A 212 12.06 -12.72 -7.10
CA VAL A 212 12.65 -13.20 -5.86
C VAL A 212 14.04 -12.60 -5.75
N LEU A 213 14.29 -11.90 -4.65
CA LEU A 213 15.57 -11.31 -4.31
C LEU A 213 15.98 -11.83 -2.94
N LYS A 214 17.24 -12.21 -2.80
CA LYS A 214 17.82 -12.54 -1.50
C LYS A 214 18.30 -11.26 -0.84
N GLN A 215 18.01 -11.12 0.44
CA GLN A 215 18.58 -10.06 1.26
C GLN A 215 20.05 -10.38 1.51
N SER A 216 20.91 -9.46 1.09
CA SER A 216 22.35 -9.52 1.32
C SER A 216 22.78 -8.12 1.75
N PRO A 217 23.33 -7.95 2.96
CA PRO A 217 23.66 -6.63 3.49
C PRO A 217 24.68 -5.89 2.62
N ASP A 218 25.56 -6.62 1.95
CA ASP A 218 26.69 -6.03 1.21
C ASP A 218 26.37 -5.69 -0.26
N GLN A 219 25.39 -6.37 -0.86
CA GLN A 219 25.08 -6.20 -2.30
C GLN A 219 23.81 -5.40 -2.57
N LEU A 220 22.97 -5.19 -1.55
CA LEU A 220 21.65 -4.57 -1.70
C LEU A 220 21.54 -3.30 -0.86
N ILE A 221 20.92 -2.28 -1.42
CA ILE A 221 20.55 -1.05 -0.70
C ILE A 221 19.11 -0.69 -0.99
N ALA A 222 18.37 -0.28 0.03
CA ALA A 222 17.02 0.22 -0.11
C ALA A 222 17.05 1.75 -0.08
N VAL A 223 16.44 2.39 -1.08
CA VAL A 223 16.42 3.85 -1.22
C VAL A 223 14.97 4.33 -1.31
N VAL A 224 14.57 5.21 -0.41
CA VAL A 224 13.32 5.97 -0.51
C VAL A 224 13.52 7.03 -1.59
N ALA A 225 12.98 6.76 -2.78
CA ALA A 225 13.27 7.52 -3.99
C ALA A 225 12.33 8.71 -4.20
N SER A 226 11.09 8.62 -3.69
CA SER A 226 10.14 9.73 -3.72
C SER A 226 9.07 9.56 -2.65
N ALA A 227 8.49 10.67 -2.24
CA ALA A 227 7.30 10.74 -1.41
C ALA A 227 6.26 11.63 -2.09
N SER A 228 5.01 11.20 -2.10
CA SER A 228 3.90 11.95 -2.69
C SER A 228 2.66 11.81 -1.81
N SER A 229 2.01 12.93 -1.49
CA SER A 229 0.71 12.92 -0.81
C SER A 229 -0.38 12.55 -1.81
N VAL A 230 -1.23 11.59 -1.44
CA VAL A 230 -2.37 11.12 -2.23
C VAL A 230 -3.62 11.26 -1.39
N PHE A 231 -4.76 11.59 -2.01
CA PHE A 231 -6.02 11.61 -1.29
C PHE A 231 -6.44 10.19 -0.90
N ASP A 232 -6.81 10.01 0.36
CA ASP A 232 -7.29 8.76 0.90
C ASP A 232 -8.81 8.73 0.88
N THR A 233 -9.34 8.01 -0.10
CA THR A 233 -10.79 7.81 -0.28
C THR A 233 -11.43 7.01 0.85
N ASN A 234 -10.67 6.29 1.67
CA ASN A 234 -11.20 5.45 2.74
C ASN A 234 -11.30 6.17 4.09
N SER A 235 -10.65 7.34 4.23
CA SER A 235 -10.77 8.16 5.43
C SER A 235 -11.86 9.22 5.31
N PHE A 236 -12.76 9.14 4.33
CA PHE A 236 -13.95 9.98 4.32
C PHE A 236 -15.06 9.36 5.18
N THR A 237 -15.65 10.16 6.08
CA THR A 237 -16.87 9.83 6.83
C THR A 237 -18.08 9.66 5.88
N GLU A 238 -19.16 9.04 6.35
CA GLU A 238 -20.42 8.84 5.59
C GLU A 238 -21.01 10.15 5.01
N GLY A 239 -20.61 11.31 5.52
CA GLY A 239 -20.94 12.63 4.98
C GLY A 239 -19.96 13.18 3.92
N GLY A 240 -19.03 12.35 3.41
CA GLY A 240 -18.03 12.73 2.41
C GLY A 240 -16.88 13.60 2.95
N ARG A 241 -16.59 13.57 4.26
CA ARG A 241 -15.60 14.48 4.89
C ARG A 241 -14.35 13.74 5.38
N PRO A 242 -13.14 14.27 5.15
CA PRO A 242 -11.90 13.64 5.57
C PRO A 242 -11.80 13.53 7.10
N ALA A 243 -11.46 12.34 7.60
CA ALA A 243 -11.30 11.99 9.01
C ALA A 243 -9.94 11.32 9.27
N GLY A 244 -9.56 11.17 10.54
CA GLY A 244 -8.29 10.56 10.96
C GLY A 244 -7.11 11.53 11.01
N GLU A 245 -5.95 11.04 11.45
CA GLU A 245 -4.73 11.85 11.69
C GLU A 245 -4.18 12.54 10.43
N SER A 246 -4.63 12.11 9.26
CA SER A 246 -4.09 12.52 7.99
C SER A 246 -5.08 13.34 7.15
N LEU A 247 -6.25 13.70 7.70
CA LEU A 247 -7.25 14.59 7.09
C LEU A 247 -7.54 14.22 5.61
N GLY A 248 -7.75 12.94 5.31
CA GLY A 248 -8.04 12.52 3.93
C GLY A 248 -6.85 12.53 2.98
N THR A 249 -5.62 12.68 3.49
CA THR A 249 -4.38 12.56 2.71
C THR A 249 -3.53 11.43 3.27
N GLN A 250 -2.87 10.65 2.43
CA GLN A 250 -1.92 9.61 2.82
C GLN A 250 -0.63 9.81 2.03
N THR A 251 0.51 9.76 2.71
CA THR A 251 1.81 9.87 2.05
C THR A 251 2.20 8.50 1.49
N MET A 252 2.29 8.40 0.17
CA MET A 252 2.84 7.25 -0.53
C MET A 252 4.35 7.46 -0.72
N VAL A 253 5.13 6.44 -0.41
CA VAL A 253 6.58 6.42 -0.59
C VAL A 253 6.94 5.38 -1.64
N THR A 254 7.84 5.74 -2.55
CA THR A 254 8.42 4.78 -3.51
C THR A 254 9.76 4.31 -2.99
N VAL A 255 9.87 3.02 -2.69
CA VAL A 255 11.13 2.38 -2.29
C VAL A 255 11.73 1.64 -3.48
N ARG A 256 13.01 1.89 -3.73
CA ARG A 256 13.81 1.25 -4.76
C ARG A 256 14.91 0.41 -4.12
N PHE A 257 15.07 -0.80 -4.60
CA PHE A 257 16.17 -1.68 -4.25
C PHE A 257 17.19 -1.62 -5.38
N ALA A 258 18.41 -1.18 -5.04
CA ALA A 258 19.51 -1.08 -5.98
C ALA A 258 20.66 -2.00 -5.55
N ASN A 259 21.44 -2.44 -6.54
CA ASN A 259 22.68 -3.15 -6.26
C ASN A 259 23.79 -2.15 -5.90
N VAL A 260 24.52 -2.41 -4.82
CA VAL A 260 25.57 -1.49 -4.32
C VAL A 260 26.72 -1.34 -5.32
N HIS A 261 27.14 -2.42 -5.97
CA HIS A 261 28.31 -2.42 -6.87
C HIS A 261 28.01 -1.83 -8.24
N THR A 262 26.82 -2.10 -8.80
CA THR A 262 26.46 -1.66 -10.16
C THR A 262 25.62 -0.39 -10.18
N GLY A 263 25.05 0.02 -9.04
CA GLY A 263 24.08 1.12 -8.97
C GLY A 263 22.76 0.83 -9.70
N ALA A 264 22.59 -0.37 -10.26
CA ALA A 264 21.41 -0.73 -11.03
C ALA A 264 20.20 -0.93 -10.11
N CYS A 265 19.08 -0.29 -10.47
CA CYS A 265 17.80 -0.51 -9.80
C CYS A 265 17.26 -1.90 -10.18
N ILE A 266 17.11 -2.77 -9.20
CA ILE A 266 16.62 -4.14 -9.38
C ILE A 266 15.10 -4.17 -9.26
N LEU A 267 14.54 -3.42 -8.31
CA LEU A 267 13.11 -3.46 -7.97
C LEU A 267 12.66 -2.10 -7.45
N SER A 268 11.45 -1.68 -7.81
CA SER A 268 10.82 -0.46 -7.32
C SER A 268 9.36 -0.72 -7.01
N PHE A 269 8.87 -0.24 -5.86
CA PHE A 269 7.44 -0.27 -5.57
C PHE A 269 7.02 0.88 -4.64
N GLY A 270 5.74 1.26 -4.74
CA GLY A 270 5.12 2.26 -3.89
C GLY A 270 4.33 1.62 -2.75
N MET A 271 4.42 2.17 -1.54
CA MET A 271 3.66 1.78 -0.36
C MET A 271 3.33 3.00 0.51
N LEU A 272 2.55 2.81 1.57
CA LEU A 272 2.26 3.87 2.55
C LEU A 272 3.48 4.18 3.42
N ALA A 273 3.70 5.46 3.72
CA ALA A 273 4.77 5.92 4.59
C ALA A 273 4.68 5.32 6.01
N SER A 274 3.46 5.06 6.51
CA SER A 274 3.23 4.41 7.81
C SER A 274 3.82 3.00 7.90
N ASN A 275 4.00 2.32 6.77
CA ASN A 275 4.57 0.97 6.71
C ASN A 275 6.10 0.99 6.60
N LEU A 276 6.73 2.16 6.54
CA LEU A 276 8.18 2.29 6.33
C LEU A 276 8.99 1.74 7.51
N ASP A 277 8.54 1.98 8.74
CA ASP A 277 9.22 1.47 9.94
C ASP A 277 9.08 -0.06 10.06
N ALA A 278 7.91 -0.59 9.72
CA ALA A 278 7.68 -2.03 9.67
C ALA A 278 8.55 -2.70 8.60
N LEU A 279 8.70 -2.07 7.42
CA LEU A 279 9.66 -2.52 6.41
C LEU A 279 11.09 -2.48 6.95
N ARG A 280 11.51 -1.36 7.54
CA ARG A 280 12.86 -1.16 8.09
C ARG A 280 13.22 -2.25 9.09
N SER A 281 12.28 -2.66 9.94
CA SER A 281 12.48 -3.73 10.93
C SER A 281 12.81 -5.10 10.31
N LYS A 282 12.46 -5.32 9.04
CA LYS A 282 12.66 -6.57 8.30
C LYS A 282 13.75 -6.54 7.25
N LEU A 283 14.38 -5.38 7.04
CA LEU A 283 15.48 -5.24 6.10
C LEU A 283 16.82 -5.52 6.79
N GLN A 284 17.63 -6.40 6.18
CA GLN A 284 19.02 -6.62 6.56
C GLN A 284 19.97 -5.59 5.93
N CYS A 285 19.53 -4.90 4.87
CA CYS A 285 20.29 -3.86 4.19
C CYS A 285 19.92 -2.46 4.71
N PRO A 286 20.82 -1.47 4.58
CA PRO A 286 20.50 -0.10 4.97
C PRO A 286 19.36 0.49 4.13
N LEU A 287 18.45 1.19 4.80
CA LEU A 287 17.39 2.00 4.20
C LEU A 287 17.81 3.47 4.23
N ILE A 288 18.06 4.04 3.06
CA ILE A 288 18.54 5.42 2.87
C ILE A 288 17.43 6.26 2.23
N HIS A 289 17.37 7.54 2.59
CA HIS A 289 16.51 8.51 1.92
C HIS A 289 17.29 9.21 0.80
N ALA A 290 16.74 9.27 -0.41
CA ALA A 290 17.36 10.04 -1.48
C ALA A 290 17.37 11.54 -1.14
N GLU A 291 18.40 12.25 -1.62
CA GLU A 291 18.51 13.69 -1.41
C GLU A 291 17.27 14.42 -1.93
N GLY A 292 16.68 15.28 -1.10
CA GLY A 292 15.45 16.02 -1.41
C GLY A 292 14.14 15.26 -1.14
N VAL A 293 14.19 13.98 -0.74
CA VAL A 293 12.99 13.24 -0.30
C VAL A 293 12.76 13.50 1.19
N GLN A 294 12.09 14.60 1.49
CA GLN A 294 11.54 14.83 2.82
C GLN A 294 10.15 14.23 2.88
N LEU A 295 9.93 13.32 3.84
CA LEU A 295 8.59 12.90 4.19
C LEU A 295 7.91 14.12 4.81
N GLU A 296 7.03 14.80 4.06
CA GLU A 296 6.28 15.92 4.62
C GLU A 296 5.52 15.42 5.86
N PRO A 297 5.72 16.06 7.03
CA PRO A 297 5.00 15.69 8.23
C PRO A 297 3.50 15.88 7.98
N THR A 298 2.70 14.92 8.49
CA THR A 298 1.24 15.01 8.41
C THR A 298 0.76 16.32 9.03
N VAL A 299 -0.42 16.81 8.65
CA VAL A 299 -0.98 18.05 9.21
C VAL A 299 -1.09 17.94 10.73
N VAL A 300 -1.47 16.77 11.26
CA VAL A 300 -1.49 16.51 12.71
C VAL A 300 -0.10 16.53 13.30
N GLN A 301 0.93 15.99 12.65
CA GLN A 301 2.30 16.04 13.17
C GLN A 301 2.87 17.46 13.19
N ARG A 302 2.61 18.26 12.15
CA ARG A 302 2.90 19.70 12.14
C ARG A 302 2.16 20.43 13.25
N PHE A 303 0.91 20.08 13.48
CA PHE A 303 0.13 20.64 14.58
C PHE A 303 0.70 20.24 15.94
N ILE A 304 1.09 18.98 16.16
CA ILE A 304 1.71 18.53 17.42
C ILE A 304 2.99 19.31 17.67
N GLU A 305 3.83 19.51 16.65
CA GLU A 305 5.05 20.32 16.77
C GLU A 305 4.73 21.78 17.16
N ALA A 306 3.76 22.39 16.49
CA ALA A 306 3.33 23.75 16.80
C ALA A 306 2.68 23.88 18.19
N PHE A 307 1.88 22.89 18.58
CA PHE A 307 1.25 22.78 19.90
C PHE A 307 2.30 22.65 20.99
N ASN A 308 3.31 21.78 20.80
CA ASN A 308 4.40 21.59 21.74
C ASN A 308 5.18 22.89 21.96
N ARG A 309 5.47 23.65 20.89
CA ARG A 309 6.14 24.96 21.01
C ARG A 309 5.37 25.93 21.89
N VAL A 310 4.04 26.02 21.71
CA VAL A 310 3.19 26.90 22.52
C VAL A 310 3.12 26.44 23.99
N VAL A 311 3.14 25.14 24.24
CA VAL A 311 3.15 24.59 25.60
C VAL A 311 4.51 24.74 26.28
N GLU A 312 5.60 24.70 25.53
CA GLU A 312 6.96 24.95 26.03
C GLU A 312 7.18 26.40 26.50
N GLU A 313 6.41 27.34 25.97
CA GLU A 313 6.36 28.72 26.48
C GLU A 313 5.68 28.83 27.86
N ASN A 314 4.91 27.83 28.29
CA ASN A 314 4.21 27.86 29.57
C ASN A 314 5.12 27.41 30.71
N ASP A 315 5.08 28.10 31.85
CA ASP A 315 5.90 27.73 33.01
C ASP A 315 5.63 26.31 33.52
N LEU A 316 6.70 25.54 33.68
CA LEU A 316 6.69 24.19 34.25
C LEU A 316 6.15 24.18 35.69
N VAL A 317 5.34 23.17 36.00
CA VAL A 317 4.80 22.98 37.35
C VAL A 317 5.34 21.67 37.93
N SER A 318 5.80 21.72 39.18
CA SER A 318 6.16 20.50 39.91
C SER A 318 4.89 19.71 40.26
N PRO A 319 4.88 18.37 40.12
CA PRO A 319 3.76 17.57 40.57
C PRO A 319 3.54 17.74 42.09
N PRO A 320 2.30 17.61 42.59
CA PRO A 320 2.04 17.61 44.03
C PRO A 320 2.91 16.57 44.75
N PRO A 321 3.44 16.89 45.95
CA PRO A 321 4.29 15.96 46.69
C PRO A 321 3.54 14.66 47.00
N GLY A 322 4.11 13.52 46.60
CA GLY A 322 3.52 12.19 46.79
C GLY A 322 2.60 11.70 45.66
N LEU A 323 2.45 12.44 44.57
CA LEU A 323 1.69 11.99 43.39
C LEU A 323 2.59 11.13 42.47
N GLU A 324 2.34 9.82 42.43
CA GLU A 324 2.96 8.93 41.45
C GLU A 324 2.31 9.10 40.07
N LEU A 325 3.13 9.39 39.05
CA LEU A 325 2.65 9.58 37.68
C LEU A 325 2.44 8.22 37.00
N GLU A 326 1.17 7.86 36.82
CA GLU A 326 0.76 6.67 36.05
C GLU A 326 1.14 6.81 34.56
N LEU A 327 1.14 5.69 33.83
CA LEU A 327 1.27 5.68 32.38
C LEU A 327 0.12 6.47 31.72
N CYS A 328 0.46 7.19 30.66
CA CYS A 328 -0.51 7.94 29.86
C CYS A 328 -1.63 7.03 29.37
N ILE A 329 -2.89 7.39 29.62
CA ILE A 329 -4.06 6.58 29.22
C ILE A 329 -4.26 6.52 27.70
N GLY A 330 -3.64 7.44 26.95
CA GLY A 330 -3.72 7.49 25.50
C GLY A 330 -2.77 6.50 24.82
N CYS A 331 -1.47 6.55 25.17
CA CYS A 331 -0.45 5.74 24.49
C CYS A 331 0.06 4.55 25.31
N ALA A 332 -0.18 4.52 26.62
CA ALA A 332 0.33 3.53 27.57
C ALA A 332 1.87 3.31 27.52
N SER A 333 2.63 4.20 26.87
CA SER A 333 4.07 4.02 26.61
C SER A 333 4.97 4.91 27.46
N GLN A 334 4.47 6.07 27.88
CA GLN A 334 5.21 7.06 28.68
C GLN A 334 4.34 7.57 29.83
N PRO A 335 4.93 8.02 30.96
CA PRO A 335 4.18 8.58 32.08
C PRO A 335 3.40 9.83 31.67
N ALA A 336 2.31 10.10 32.38
CA ALA A 336 1.59 11.36 32.25
C ALA A 336 2.52 12.54 32.60
N ASN A 337 2.60 13.54 31.73
CA ASN A 337 3.52 14.67 31.89
C ASN A 337 2.87 16.03 31.62
N VAL A 338 1.54 16.08 31.53
CA VAL A 338 0.79 17.33 31.39
C VAL A 338 -0.37 17.42 32.37
N ILE A 339 -0.64 18.65 32.82
CA ILE A 339 -1.82 19.03 33.60
C ILE A 339 -2.53 20.20 32.93
N LEU A 340 -3.85 20.27 33.10
CA LEU A 340 -4.66 21.39 32.63
C LEU A 340 -4.91 22.35 33.79
N SER A 341 -4.49 23.60 33.64
CA SER A 341 -4.82 24.68 34.58
C SER A 341 -5.16 25.93 33.79
N GLN A 342 -6.27 26.57 34.12
CA GLN A 342 -6.69 27.80 33.46
C GLN A 342 -5.63 28.89 33.68
N ARG A 343 -4.98 29.31 32.60
CA ARG A 343 -4.00 30.42 32.57
C ARG A 343 -4.31 31.42 31.47
N CYS A 344 -5.23 31.09 30.58
CA CYS A 344 -5.68 32.02 29.56
C CYS A 344 -6.38 33.25 30.17
N ASP A 345 -6.11 34.41 29.58
CA ASP A 345 -6.86 35.63 29.86
C ASP A 345 -8.23 35.56 29.14
N PRO A 346 -9.36 35.58 29.88
CA PRO A 346 -10.69 35.56 29.29
C PRO A 346 -11.01 36.84 28.50
N GLU A 347 -10.42 37.98 28.84
CA GLU A 347 -10.66 39.25 28.14
C GLU A 347 -9.95 39.28 26.78
N ALA A 348 -8.70 38.79 26.74
CA ALA A 348 -7.95 38.64 25.49
C ALA A 348 -8.62 37.66 24.51
N HIS A 349 -9.24 36.58 25.02
CA HIS A 349 -9.99 35.65 24.16
C HIS A 349 -11.30 36.26 23.64
N ALA A 350 -11.99 37.07 24.46
CA ALA A 350 -13.19 37.76 24.02
C ALA A 350 -12.90 38.78 22.90
N GLN A 351 -11.74 39.44 22.96
CA GLN A 351 -11.26 40.33 21.89
C GLN A 351 -10.90 39.57 20.62
N LEU A 352 -10.18 38.45 20.74
CA LEU A 352 -9.82 37.60 19.59
C LEU A 352 -11.07 37.01 18.90
N ASP A 353 -12.07 36.59 19.67
CA ASP A 353 -13.35 36.11 19.15
C ASP A 353 -14.14 37.22 18.42
N ALA A 354 -13.99 38.48 18.86
CA ALA A 354 -14.60 39.64 18.22
C ALA A 354 -13.88 40.03 16.91
N GLU A 355 -12.56 39.94 16.86
CA GLU A 355 -11.74 40.23 15.68
C GLU A 355 -11.86 39.17 14.58
N ILE A 356 -11.97 37.89 14.94
CA ILE A 356 -12.12 36.79 13.97
C ILE A 356 -13.50 36.85 13.26
N GLY A 357 -14.44 37.66 13.76
CA GLY A 357 -15.77 37.81 13.19
C GLY A 357 -16.55 36.50 13.32
N SER A 358 -17.26 36.34 14.44
CA SER A 358 -18.05 35.13 14.75
C SER A 358 -19.23 34.92 13.79
N ALA A 359 -18.92 34.43 12.58
CA ALA A 359 -19.86 33.67 11.75
C ALA A 359 -19.99 32.20 12.21
N PHE A 360 -19.21 31.78 13.23
CA PHE A 360 -19.22 30.42 13.78
C PHE A 360 -19.73 30.40 15.22
N LEU A 361 -20.44 29.31 15.55
CA LEU A 361 -21.08 28.97 16.84
C LEU A 361 -20.35 29.54 18.08
N TYR A 362 -21.14 30.03 19.04
CA TYR A 362 -20.72 30.36 20.40
C TYR A 362 -19.65 29.39 20.92
N VAL A 363 -18.45 29.92 21.20
CA VAL A 363 -17.35 29.14 21.73
C VAL A 363 -17.30 29.36 23.25
N PRO A 364 -17.57 28.34 24.07
CA PRO A 364 -17.58 28.50 25.52
C PRO A 364 -16.22 28.98 26.04
N PRO A 365 -16.18 29.81 27.09
CA PRO A 365 -14.92 30.24 27.71
C PRO A 365 -14.21 29.04 28.33
N CYS A 366 -12.88 29.13 28.45
CA CYS A 366 -12.11 28.13 29.19
C CYS A 366 -12.58 28.08 30.65
N GLY A 367 -12.61 26.88 31.22
CA GLY A 367 -13.02 26.62 32.59
C GLY A 367 -11.91 25.99 33.42
N VAL A 368 -12.15 25.91 34.73
CA VAL A 368 -11.19 25.32 35.67
C VAL A 368 -11.25 23.79 35.61
N CYS A 369 -10.15 23.15 35.21
CA CYS A 369 -9.97 21.70 35.28
C CYS A 369 -9.34 21.30 36.63
N ARG A 370 -9.86 20.24 37.26
CA ARG A 370 -9.30 19.65 38.50
C ARG A 370 -8.96 18.17 38.36
N CYS A 371 -8.72 17.72 37.12
CA CYS A 371 -8.36 16.33 36.87
C CYS A 371 -6.92 16.04 37.28
N ARG A 372 -6.66 14.82 37.73
CA ARG A 372 -5.30 14.31 37.90
C ARG A 372 -4.58 14.24 36.53
N PRO A 373 -3.25 14.42 36.49
CA PRO A 373 -2.45 14.17 35.29
C PRO A 373 -2.59 12.71 34.85
N MET A 374 -3.17 12.46 33.67
CA MET A 374 -3.34 11.11 33.11
C MET A 374 -2.86 11.00 31.66
N TRP A 375 -2.41 12.11 31.07
CA TRP A 375 -2.08 12.20 29.66
C TRP A 375 -0.64 12.68 29.49
N CYS A 376 0.02 12.22 28.43
CA CYS A 376 1.24 12.84 27.95
C CYS A 376 0.94 13.97 26.96
N LEU A 377 1.92 14.85 26.74
CA LEU A 377 1.78 16.02 25.88
C LEU A 377 1.33 15.66 24.46
N GLU A 378 1.93 14.64 23.85
CA GLU A 378 1.58 14.26 22.48
C GLU A 378 0.15 13.73 22.38
N CYS A 379 -0.30 12.91 23.34
CA CYS A 379 -1.67 12.41 23.34
C CYS A 379 -2.68 13.54 23.60
N MET A 380 -2.33 14.53 24.43
CA MET A 380 -3.14 15.74 24.61
C MET A 380 -3.23 16.56 23.31
N ALA A 381 -2.11 16.72 22.59
CA ALA A 381 -2.07 17.40 21.30
C ALA A 381 -2.92 16.67 20.24
N ARG A 382 -2.82 15.33 20.15
CA ARG A 382 -3.66 14.50 19.26
C ARG A 382 -5.15 14.62 19.60
N TRP A 383 -5.49 14.58 20.90
CA TRP A 383 -6.86 14.80 21.37
C TRP A 383 -7.39 16.16 20.91
N PHE A 384 -6.58 17.22 21.10
CA PHE A 384 -6.92 18.57 20.70
C PHE A 384 -7.17 18.66 19.18
N ALA A 385 -6.26 18.13 18.36
CA ALA A 385 -6.40 18.10 16.91
C ALA A 385 -7.65 17.34 16.44
N SER A 386 -7.95 16.20 17.08
CA SER A 386 -9.16 15.41 16.81
C SER A 386 -10.43 16.23 17.03
N ARG A 387 -10.53 16.96 18.15
CA ARG A 387 -11.70 17.81 18.44
C ARG A 387 -11.82 18.99 17.47
N GLN A 388 -10.70 19.61 17.09
CA GLN A 388 -10.74 20.68 16.08
C GLN A 388 -11.26 20.17 14.74
N THR A 389 -10.83 18.97 14.35
CA THR A 389 -11.29 18.30 13.14
C THR A 389 -12.78 17.98 13.20
N GLU A 390 -13.28 17.43 14.32
CA GLU A 390 -14.71 17.18 14.54
C GLU A 390 -15.54 18.49 14.49
N SER A 391 -14.99 19.60 14.98
CA SER A 391 -15.63 20.91 14.94
C SER A 391 -15.52 21.62 13.58
N HIS A 392 -14.97 20.96 12.56
CA HIS A 392 -14.81 21.47 11.19
C HIS A 392 -14.02 22.78 11.08
N ARG A 393 -13.07 23.03 11.99
CA ARG A 393 -12.19 24.20 11.89
C ARG A 393 -11.02 23.93 10.92
N PRO A 394 -10.65 24.90 10.07
CA PRO A 394 -9.50 24.72 9.19
C PRO A 394 -8.18 24.65 9.99
N PRO A 395 -7.17 23.87 9.52
CA PRO A 395 -5.94 23.62 10.28
C PRO A 395 -5.13 24.87 10.67
N ASN A 396 -5.24 25.95 9.89
CA ASN A 396 -4.56 27.22 10.15
C ASN A 396 -5.06 27.93 11.43
N ILE A 397 -6.23 27.58 11.95
CA ILE A 397 -6.80 28.16 13.18
C ILE A 397 -6.90 27.16 14.33
N TRP A 398 -6.31 25.97 14.22
CA TRP A 398 -6.43 24.97 15.27
C TRP A 398 -5.87 25.46 16.60
N LEU A 399 -4.72 26.13 16.61
CA LEU A 399 -4.10 26.63 17.84
C LEU A 399 -4.94 27.69 18.60
N SER A 400 -5.76 28.47 17.89
CA SER A 400 -6.68 29.44 18.50
C SER A 400 -8.01 28.82 18.97
N GLY A 401 -8.18 27.51 18.76
CA GLY A 401 -9.37 26.81 19.15
C GLY A 401 -9.42 26.44 20.63
N ARG A 402 -10.59 25.94 21.04
CA ARG A 402 -10.88 25.46 22.39
C ARG A 402 -11.53 24.10 22.32
N VAL A 403 -11.19 23.21 23.24
CA VAL A 403 -11.66 21.82 23.24
C VAL A 403 -12.02 21.37 24.66
N PRO A 404 -12.92 20.40 24.82
CA PRO A 404 -13.23 19.83 26.13
C PRO A 404 -12.10 18.92 26.62
N CYS A 405 -11.84 18.95 27.93
CA CYS A 405 -10.96 18.00 28.61
C CYS A 405 -11.46 16.56 28.35
N PRO A 406 -10.58 15.61 27.98
CA PRO A 406 -10.99 14.24 27.72
C PRO A 406 -11.61 13.54 28.95
N THR A 407 -11.29 14.03 30.16
CA THR A 407 -11.74 13.44 31.42
C THR A 407 -13.00 14.12 31.97
N CYS A 408 -12.94 15.41 32.29
CA CYS A 408 -14.05 16.14 32.93
C CYS A 408 -14.85 17.03 31.98
N ARG A 409 -14.48 17.10 30.69
CA ARG A 409 -15.10 17.94 29.66
C ARG A 409 -15.05 19.46 29.91
N SER A 410 -14.31 19.94 30.91
CA SER A 410 -14.04 21.37 31.08
C SER A 410 -13.33 21.91 29.83
N ILE A 411 -13.78 23.04 29.30
CA ILE A 411 -13.20 23.64 28.10
C ILE A 411 -11.83 24.22 28.43
N PHE A 412 -10.86 23.99 27.55
CA PHE A 412 -9.50 24.51 27.69
C PHE A 412 -8.93 24.90 26.31
N CYS A 413 -7.93 25.78 26.33
CA CYS A 413 -7.13 26.16 25.15
C CYS A 413 -5.68 25.68 25.31
N VAL A 414 -4.86 25.83 24.27
CA VAL A 414 -3.44 25.41 24.31
C VAL A 414 -2.65 26.08 25.46
N ARG A 415 -2.99 27.31 25.84
CA ARG A 415 -2.35 28.04 26.95
C ARG A 415 -2.66 27.47 28.33
N ASP A 416 -3.72 26.68 28.46
CA ASP A 416 -4.09 26.03 29.71
C ASP A 416 -3.34 24.70 29.93
N VAL A 417 -2.56 24.24 28.95
CA VAL A 417 -1.80 23.00 29.02
C VAL A 417 -0.41 23.28 29.58
N ILE A 418 -0.05 22.60 30.66
CA ILE A 418 1.23 22.82 31.34
C ILE A 418 1.99 21.51 31.43
N ARG A 419 3.29 21.53 31.10
CA ARG A 419 4.20 20.41 31.32
C ARG A 419 4.58 20.28 32.80
N LEU A 420 4.60 19.04 33.27
CA LEU A 420 5.10 18.70 34.59
C LEU A 420 6.63 18.60 34.57
N ARG A 421 7.29 19.03 35.65
CA ARG A 421 8.72 18.82 35.83
C ARG A 421 8.97 17.34 36.13
N ASN A 422 9.77 16.68 35.29
CA ASN A 422 10.32 15.36 35.63
C ASN A 422 11.41 15.58 36.68
N GLU A 423 11.14 15.28 37.95
CA GLU A 423 12.22 15.13 38.92
C GLU A 423 12.92 13.79 38.64
N PRO A 424 14.26 13.78 38.41
CA PRO A 424 14.97 12.52 38.34
C PRO A 424 14.86 11.82 39.70
N MET A 425 14.42 10.56 39.71
CA MET A 425 14.49 9.70 40.90
C MET A 425 15.92 9.76 41.43
N GLN A 426 16.06 10.25 42.66
CA GLN A 426 17.33 10.26 43.40
C GLN A 426 17.45 8.98 44.22
#